data_AF-A0A6B1G5E3-F1
#
_entry.id   AF-A0A6B1G5E3-F1
#
_cell.length_a   1.000
_cell.length_b   1.000
_cell.length_c   1.000
_cell.angle_alpha   90.00
_cell.angle_beta   90.00
_cell.angle_gamma   90.00
#
_symmetry.space_group_name_H-M   'P 1'
#
loop_
_entity.id
_entity.type
_entity.pdbx_description
1 polymer ?
#
loop_
_entity_poly.entity_id
_entity_poly.type
_entity_poly.pdbx_seq_one_letter_code
_entity_poly.pdbx_strand_id
1 'polypeptide(L)'
;MSAEFELLTDGLGVGRPPAGWVAIVDMPVLILVGVTGVGKSTTVDALRNRIGGISLLPNRRKLADLLVIPTVQGWDGDPPAAVTDRRRRFDYTGRYRQRYPGGLAHAFSRLMLQKQAAASGSGALNVFDGLRGADEVTFAAQSLPLARFAVLHAPDVVRVERLVQRQDAFDQVGENTAGRFCWEEMAAARDLFTREEQDHLSALVCRGEVNGAELAARIAIVAAERRNYDPHAAVEILRAAAPDRTVVVDTTSHAPAEVAAKLERLAAS
;
A
#
# COMPACT_ATOMS: atom_id res chain seq x y z
N MET A 1 17.53 2.84 24.91
CA MET A 1 18.79 3.14 24.20
C MET A 1 18.43 3.70 22.84
N SER A 2 18.83 4.94 22.54
CA SER A 2 18.68 5.51 21.20
C SER A 2 19.58 4.73 20.25
N ALA A 3 19.02 4.07 19.24
CA ALA A 3 19.81 3.36 18.23
C ALA A 3 20.73 4.33 17.46
N GLU A 4 21.91 3.85 17.09
CA GLU A 4 22.84 4.52 16.18
C GLU A 4 22.14 4.80 14.83
N PHE A 5 22.64 5.80 14.09
CA PHE A 5 22.10 6.10 12.77
C PHE A 5 22.47 5.01 11.78
N GLU A 6 21.48 4.51 11.05
CA GLU A 6 21.68 3.54 9.97
C GLU A 6 21.15 4.15 8.67
N LEU A 7 22.01 4.20 7.65
CA LEU A 7 21.62 4.60 6.31
C LEU A 7 20.99 3.39 5.61
N LEU A 8 19.71 3.50 5.23
CA LEU A 8 19.00 2.43 4.52
C LEU A 8 19.22 2.51 3.01
N THR A 9 19.22 3.73 2.48
CA THR A 9 19.52 4.05 1.09
C THR A 9 19.83 5.55 0.98
N ASP A 10 20.23 6.02 -0.20
CA ASP A 10 20.56 7.43 -0.42
C ASP A 10 19.40 8.33 0.00
N GLY A 11 19.66 9.25 0.93
CA GLY A 11 18.67 10.19 1.44
C GLY A 11 17.67 9.64 2.46
N LEU A 12 17.77 8.36 2.87
CA LEU A 12 16.85 7.71 3.81
C LEU A 12 17.59 6.88 4.87
N GLY A 13 17.27 7.09 6.15
CA GLY A 13 17.86 6.34 7.27
C GLY A 13 16.92 6.15 8.44
N VAL A 14 17.42 5.54 9.52
CA VAL A 14 16.72 5.34 10.81
C VAL A 14 17.67 5.57 11.97
N GLY A 15 17.14 5.77 13.18
CA GLY A 15 17.95 6.00 14.39
C GLY A 15 18.21 7.49 14.64
N ARG A 16 19.26 7.82 15.38
CA ARG A 16 19.58 9.22 15.75
C ARG A 16 20.35 9.91 14.62
N PRO A 17 19.72 10.78 13.81
CA PRO A 17 20.36 11.23 12.60
C PRO A 17 21.43 12.31 12.85
N PRO A 18 22.40 12.46 11.94
CA PRO A 18 23.30 13.60 11.94
C PRO A 18 22.57 14.89 11.50
N ALA A 19 23.26 16.04 11.57
CA ALA A 19 22.72 17.29 11.05
C ALA A 19 22.37 17.19 9.55
N GLY A 20 21.31 17.90 9.13
CA GLY A 20 20.85 17.87 7.73
C GLY A 20 19.80 16.80 7.43
N TRP A 21 19.28 16.11 8.43
CA TRP A 21 18.18 15.15 8.33
C TRP A 21 16.95 15.63 9.10
N VAL A 22 15.79 15.08 8.76
CA VAL A 22 14.49 15.41 9.35
C VAL A 22 13.68 14.12 9.51
N ALA A 23 12.99 13.96 10.64
CA ALA A 23 12.15 12.79 10.87
C ALA A 23 10.87 12.87 10.04
N ILE A 24 10.38 11.73 9.57
CA ILE A 24 9.10 11.65 8.85
C ILE A 24 7.93 12.20 9.69
N VAL A 25 7.98 12.00 11.02
CA VAL A 25 6.95 12.48 11.95
C VAL A 25 6.85 14.01 11.99
N ASP A 26 7.93 14.72 11.63
CA ASP A 26 8.04 16.18 11.69
C ASP A 26 7.84 16.85 10.33
N MET A 27 7.28 16.14 9.34
CA MET A 27 7.03 16.71 8.01
C MET A 27 5.66 16.39 7.41
N PRO A 28 5.16 17.27 6.51
CA PRO A 28 3.96 16.96 5.74
C PRO A 28 4.20 15.78 4.79
N VAL A 29 3.31 14.79 4.88
CA VAL A 29 3.27 13.63 3.97
C VAL A 29 1.82 13.36 3.58
N LEU A 30 1.58 13.17 2.29
CA LEU A 30 0.34 12.59 1.80
C LEU A 30 0.46 11.07 1.80
N ILE A 31 -0.32 10.40 2.63
CA ILE A 31 -0.34 8.94 2.75
C ILE A 31 -1.51 8.39 1.94
N LEU A 32 -1.20 7.56 0.95
CA LEU A 32 -2.20 6.79 0.22
C LEU A 32 -2.56 5.53 1.00
N VAL A 33 -3.84 5.38 1.28
CA VAL A 33 -4.40 4.25 2.00
C VAL A 33 -5.26 3.43 1.05
N GLY A 34 -4.99 2.13 0.96
CA GLY A 34 -5.84 1.21 0.22
C GLY A 34 -5.13 -0.04 -0.24
N VAL A 35 -5.90 -1.06 -0.58
CA VAL A 35 -5.44 -2.38 -1.02
C VAL A 35 -5.08 -2.41 -2.50
N THR A 36 -4.65 -3.54 -3.05
CA THR A 36 -4.22 -3.61 -4.46
C THR A 36 -5.43 -3.47 -5.39
N GLY A 37 -5.27 -2.83 -6.55
CA GLY A 37 -6.35 -2.62 -7.53
C GLY A 37 -7.22 -1.37 -7.31
N VAL A 38 -7.05 -0.65 -6.19
CA VAL A 38 -7.85 0.56 -5.90
C VAL A 38 -7.41 1.83 -6.68
N GLY A 39 -6.45 1.73 -7.59
CA GLY A 39 -6.04 2.86 -8.44
C GLY A 39 -4.97 3.81 -7.87
N LYS A 40 -4.18 3.38 -6.86
CA LYS A 40 -3.09 4.21 -6.27
C LYS A 40 -2.06 4.68 -7.29
N SER A 41 -1.50 3.78 -8.11
CA SER A 41 -0.49 4.15 -9.12
C SER A 41 -1.02 5.14 -10.14
N THR A 42 -2.22 4.89 -10.68
CA THR A 42 -2.90 5.82 -11.60
C THR A 42 -3.14 7.20 -10.96
N THR A 43 -3.50 7.22 -9.68
CA THR A 43 -3.69 8.47 -8.93
C THR A 43 -2.37 9.21 -8.73
N VAL A 44 -1.29 8.50 -8.40
CA VAL A 44 0.06 9.09 -8.28
C VAL A 44 0.50 9.71 -9.59
N ASP A 45 0.32 9.02 -10.72
CA ASP A 45 0.72 9.54 -12.03
C ASP A 45 -0.11 10.75 -12.43
N ALA A 46 -1.43 10.72 -12.19
CA ALA A 46 -2.29 11.89 -12.39
C ALA A 46 -1.88 13.07 -11.50
N LEU A 47 -1.50 12.82 -10.25
CA LEU A 47 -1.01 13.86 -9.34
C LEU A 47 0.32 14.45 -9.81
N ARG A 48 1.27 13.60 -10.26
CA ARG A 48 2.55 14.04 -10.83
C ARG A 48 2.35 14.97 -12.01
N ASN A 49 1.48 14.58 -12.95
CA ASN A 49 1.16 15.37 -14.13
C ASN A 49 0.52 16.72 -13.78
N ARG A 50 -0.15 16.80 -12.63
CA ARG A 50 -0.87 17.99 -12.19
C ARG A 50 0.01 18.99 -11.46
N ILE A 51 0.84 18.55 -10.51
CA ILE A 51 1.62 19.46 -9.64
C ILE A 51 3.10 19.52 -9.98
N GLY A 52 3.59 18.67 -10.91
CA GLY A 52 4.96 18.68 -11.41
C GLY A 52 6.05 18.24 -10.41
N GLY A 53 5.81 18.35 -9.10
CA GLY A 53 6.75 18.02 -8.03
C GLY A 53 6.17 17.04 -7.03
N ILE A 54 6.54 15.75 -7.14
CA ILE A 54 6.24 14.73 -6.12
C ILE A 54 7.51 13.98 -5.76
N SER A 55 7.77 13.90 -4.45
CA SER A 55 8.76 12.97 -3.90
C SER A 55 8.03 11.70 -3.46
N LEU A 56 8.19 10.62 -4.23
CA LEU A 56 7.67 9.32 -3.81
C LEU A 56 8.60 8.71 -2.76
N LEU A 57 8.06 8.56 -1.56
CA LEU A 57 8.71 7.82 -0.50
C LEU A 57 8.68 6.31 -0.81
N PRO A 58 9.56 5.50 -0.20
CA PRO A 58 9.55 4.05 -0.41
C PRO A 58 8.16 3.48 -0.16
N ASN A 59 7.59 2.81 -1.16
CA ASN A 59 6.28 2.18 -1.01
C ASN A 59 6.33 1.04 0.01
N ARG A 60 5.17 0.45 0.34
CA ARG A 60 5.05 -0.70 1.28
C ARG A 60 6.09 -1.79 1.04
N ARG A 61 6.32 -2.19 -0.22
CA ARG A 61 7.24 -3.27 -0.54
C ARG A 61 8.68 -2.87 -0.23
N LYS A 62 9.09 -1.70 -0.73
CA LYS A 62 10.45 -1.19 -0.54
C LYS A 62 10.72 -0.91 0.94
N LEU A 63 9.76 -0.35 1.69
CA LEU A 63 9.89 -0.15 3.13
C LEU A 63 10.04 -1.48 3.88
N ALA A 64 9.28 -2.50 3.48
CA ALA A 64 9.43 -3.83 4.08
C ALA A 64 10.83 -4.41 3.83
N ASP A 65 11.36 -4.25 2.61
CA ASP A 65 12.69 -4.72 2.23
C ASP A 65 13.82 -3.96 2.92
N LEU A 66 13.68 -2.65 3.05
CA LEU A 66 14.72 -1.79 3.63
C LEU A 66 14.80 -1.90 5.15
N LEU A 67 13.66 -2.08 5.83
CA LEU A 67 13.61 -1.93 7.29
C LEU A 67 12.94 -3.10 8.00
N VAL A 68 11.75 -3.53 7.55
CA VAL A 68 10.96 -4.51 8.30
C VAL A 68 11.63 -5.88 8.31
N ILE A 69 11.94 -6.42 7.13
CA ILE A 69 12.53 -7.76 7.00
C ILE A 69 13.91 -7.83 7.67
N PRO A 70 14.86 -6.89 7.40
CA PRO A 70 16.14 -6.86 8.11
C PRO A 70 16.00 -6.78 9.64
N THR A 71 15.03 -5.98 10.13
CA THR A 71 14.79 -5.87 11.57
C THR A 71 14.39 -7.22 12.17
N VAL A 72 13.51 -7.98 11.50
CA VAL A 72 13.06 -9.28 12.01
C VAL A 72 14.17 -10.34 11.90
N GLN A 73 14.95 -10.34 10.82
CA GLN A 73 16.15 -11.19 10.70
C GLN A 73 17.12 -10.94 11.86
N GLY A 74 17.33 -9.67 12.22
CA GLY A 74 18.14 -9.30 13.38
C GLY A 74 17.60 -9.80 14.73
N TRP A 75 16.28 -10.04 14.87
CA TRP A 75 15.73 -10.68 16.07
C TRP A 75 16.13 -12.14 16.20
N ASP A 76 16.35 -12.80 15.06
CA ASP A 76 16.77 -14.18 14.98
C ASP A 76 18.30 -14.33 15.02
N GLY A 77 19.04 -13.21 15.02
CA GLY A 77 20.50 -13.19 14.93
C GLY A 77 21.02 -13.40 13.51
N ASP A 78 20.14 -13.42 12.51
CA ASP A 78 20.50 -13.59 11.11
C ASP A 78 21.01 -12.26 10.52
N PRO A 79 22.03 -12.29 9.63
CA PRO A 79 22.42 -11.11 8.89
C PRO A 79 21.31 -10.68 7.92
N PRO A 80 21.17 -9.37 7.62
CA PRO A 80 20.23 -8.89 6.62
C PRO A 80 20.45 -9.56 5.27
N ALA A 81 19.40 -10.18 4.73
CA ALA A 81 19.46 -10.87 3.43
C ALA A 81 18.17 -10.62 2.63
N ALA A 82 18.30 -10.46 1.32
CA ALA A 82 17.15 -10.25 0.44
C ALA A 82 16.23 -11.48 0.44
N VAL A 83 14.92 -11.24 0.55
CA VAL A 83 13.90 -12.30 0.57
C VAL A 83 13.00 -12.16 -0.66
N THR A 84 13.17 -13.09 -1.60
CA THR A 84 12.36 -13.18 -2.82
C THR A 84 11.09 -14.00 -2.60
N ASP A 85 11.14 -15.02 -1.72
CA ASP A 85 9.99 -15.88 -1.44
C ASP A 85 8.84 -15.13 -0.77
N ARG A 86 7.67 -15.15 -1.42
CA ARG A 86 6.49 -14.40 -1.00
C ARG A 86 5.96 -14.87 0.37
N ARG A 87 6.01 -16.17 0.67
CA ARG A 87 5.51 -16.71 1.95
C ARG A 87 6.38 -16.25 3.10
N ARG A 88 7.70 -16.30 2.95
CA ARG A 88 8.68 -15.79 3.93
C ARG A 88 8.52 -14.29 4.17
N ARG A 89 8.28 -13.50 3.12
CA ARG A 89 8.00 -12.06 3.27
C ARG A 89 6.75 -11.79 4.12
N PHE A 90 5.70 -12.57 3.89
CA PHE A 90 4.48 -12.48 4.71
C PHE A 90 4.75 -12.88 6.17
N ASP A 91 5.52 -13.92 6.41
CA ASP A 91 5.91 -14.33 7.76
C ASP A 91 6.67 -13.22 8.50
N TYR A 92 7.75 -12.68 7.90
CA TYR A 92 8.52 -11.58 8.50
C TYR A 92 7.66 -10.35 8.79
N THR A 93 6.84 -9.91 7.83
CA THR A 93 5.95 -8.75 8.05
C THR A 93 4.87 -9.04 9.10
N GLY A 94 4.38 -10.29 9.19
CA GLY A 94 3.47 -10.75 10.22
C GLY A 94 4.10 -10.72 11.62
N ARG A 95 5.30 -11.28 11.78
CA ARG A 95 6.08 -11.25 13.03
C ARG A 95 6.40 -9.83 13.46
N TYR A 96 6.74 -8.95 12.51
CA TYR A 96 6.93 -7.54 12.81
C TYR A 96 5.68 -6.91 13.41
N ARG A 97 4.52 -7.15 12.81
CA ARG A 97 3.23 -6.64 13.28
C ARG A 97 2.84 -7.19 14.66
N GLN A 98 3.20 -8.44 14.97
CA GLN A 98 2.96 -9.01 16.31
C GLN A 98 3.69 -8.22 17.41
N ARG A 99 4.91 -7.75 17.13
CA ARG A 99 5.68 -6.93 18.08
C ARG A 99 5.28 -5.45 18.04
N TYR A 100 4.93 -4.95 16.86
CA TYR A 100 4.55 -3.56 16.62
C TYR A 100 3.19 -3.53 15.93
N PRO A 101 2.07 -3.41 16.68
CA PRO A 101 0.72 -3.49 16.12
C PRO A 101 0.46 -2.51 14.95
N GLY A 102 1.08 -1.33 14.97
CA GLY A 102 1.02 -0.36 13.87
C GLY A 102 1.70 -0.80 12.56
N GLY A 103 2.37 -1.95 12.55
CA GLY A 103 2.92 -2.60 11.36
C GLY A 103 3.81 -1.66 10.54
N LEU A 104 3.48 -1.51 9.25
CA LEU A 104 4.25 -0.63 8.38
C LEU A 104 4.18 0.85 8.75
N ALA A 105 3.10 1.32 9.39
CA ALA A 105 3.02 2.70 9.83
C ALA A 105 4.05 2.99 10.94
N HIS A 106 4.30 2.02 11.83
CA HIS A 106 5.37 2.10 12.81
C HIS A 106 6.76 2.07 12.15
N ALA A 107 6.97 1.23 11.15
CA ALA A 107 8.23 1.24 10.40
C ALA A 107 8.45 2.61 9.71
N PHE A 108 7.40 3.16 9.10
CA PHE A 108 7.42 4.44 8.40
C PHE A 108 7.71 5.63 9.34
N SER A 109 7.11 5.65 10.54
CA SER A 109 7.33 6.74 11.51
C SER A 109 8.75 6.80 12.08
N ARG A 110 9.55 5.75 11.87
CA ARG A 110 10.96 5.71 12.32
C ARG A 110 11.94 6.26 11.28
N LEU A 111 11.47 6.57 10.08
CA LEU A 111 12.32 7.01 8.99
C LEU A 111 12.79 8.45 9.21
N MET A 112 14.03 8.67 8.81
CA MET A 112 14.71 9.96 8.71
C MET A 112 14.96 10.21 7.22
N LEU A 113 14.65 11.41 6.74
CA LEU A 113 14.96 11.86 5.39
C LEU A 113 16.04 12.93 5.42
N GLN A 114 16.95 12.87 4.47
CA GLN A 114 17.91 13.93 4.27
C GLN A 114 17.18 15.18 3.74
N LYS A 115 17.47 16.37 4.27
CA LYS A 115 16.69 17.60 3.97
C LYS A 115 16.62 17.93 2.48
N GLN A 116 17.67 17.62 1.70
CA GLN A 116 17.67 17.80 0.24
C GLN A 116 16.87 16.73 -0.52
N ALA A 117 16.67 15.55 0.08
CA ALA A 117 15.84 14.48 -0.48
C ALA A 117 14.36 14.66 -0.08
N ALA A 118 14.12 15.26 1.09
CA ALA A 118 12.81 15.72 1.49
C ALA A 118 12.41 16.90 0.60
N ALA A 119 11.19 16.88 0.09
CA ALA A 119 10.66 17.96 -0.73
C ALA A 119 10.44 19.29 0.03
N SER A 120 10.90 19.37 1.29
CA SER A 120 10.72 20.46 2.23
C SER A 120 11.33 21.80 1.79
N GLY A 121 12.12 21.85 0.70
CA GLY A 121 12.70 23.08 0.16
C GLY A 121 12.26 23.46 -1.26
N SER A 122 11.56 22.58 -2.00
CA SER A 122 11.30 22.74 -3.45
C SER A 122 9.82 22.84 -3.82
N GLY A 123 8.91 22.86 -2.85
CA GLY A 123 7.46 22.87 -3.10
C GLY A 123 6.89 21.55 -3.61
N ALA A 124 7.68 20.46 -3.61
CA ALA A 124 7.20 19.14 -3.99
C ALA A 124 6.43 18.46 -2.84
N LEU A 125 5.48 17.60 -3.18
CA LEU A 125 4.67 16.86 -2.22
C LEU A 125 5.32 15.51 -1.88
N ASN A 126 5.57 15.23 -0.61
CA ASN A 126 6.00 13.89 -0.18
C ASN A 126 4.79 12.94 -0.17
N VAL A 127 4.86 11.83 -0.90
CA VAL A 127 3.78 10.86 -1.01
C VAL A 127 4.26 9.48 -0.57
N PHE A 128 3.55 8.87 0.36
CA PHE A 128 3.79 7.49 0.80
C PHE A 128 2.62 6.58 0.39
N ASP A 129 2.90 5.61 -0.48
CA ASP A 129 1.97 4.55 -0.85
C ASP A 129 2.29 3.28 -0.04
N GLY A 130 1.59 3.07 1.08
CA GLY A 130 1.89 1.88 1.88
C GLY A 130 0.89 1.39 2.90
N LEU A 131 -0.11 2.17 3.30
CA LEU A 131 -1.04 1.78 4.36
C LEU A 131 -2.28 1.07 3.80
N ARG A 132 -2.78 0.08 4.53
CA ARG A 132 -3.87 -0.79 4.08
C ARG A 132 -4.93 -1.08 5.13
N GLY A 133 -4.55 -1.20 6.41
CA GLY A 133 -5.44 -1.74 7.46
C GLY A 133 -5.70 -0.79 8.62
N ALA A 134 -6.71 -1.14 9.41
CA ALA A 134 -7.14 -0.44 10.63
C ALA A 134 -5.99 -0.14 11.60
N ASP A 135 -5.17 -1.14 11.95
CA ASP A 135 -4.07 -0.94 12.91
C ASP A 135 -3.02 0.04 12.38
N GLU A 136 -2.69 -0.06 11.10
CA GLU A 136 -1.72 0.82 10.44
C GLU A 136 -2.22 2.26 10.41
N VAL A 137 -3.48 2.49 10.03
CA VAL A 137 -4.04 3.85 9.96
C VAL A 137 -4.29 4.44 11.35
N THR A 138 -4.65 3.62 12.34
CA THR A 138 -4.77 4.05 13.74
C THR A 138 -3.45 4.59 14.24
N PHE A 139 -2.37 3.81 14.07
CA PHE A 139 -1.04 4.20 14.49
C PHE A 139 -0.55 5.44 13.74
N ALA A 140 -0.77 5.50 12.42
CA ALA A 140 -0.36 6.63 11.60
C ALA A 140 -1.09 7.92 12.01
N ALA A 141 -2.40 7.87 12.23
CA ALA A 141 -3.18 9.04 12.64
C ALA A 141 -2.68 9.65 13.96
N GLN A 142 -2.24 8.79 14.89
CA GLN A 142 -1.70 9.20 16.20
C GLN A 142 -0.24 9.66 16.14
N SER A 143 0.60 8.98 15.35
CA SER A 143 2.06 9.17 15.39
C SER A 143 2.57 10.14 14.33
N LEU A 144 1.75 10.48 13.32
CA LEU A 144 2.10 11.36 12.21
C LEU A 144 1.13 12.55 12.20
N PRO A 145 1.34 13.56 13.06
CA PRO A 145 0.40 14.67 13.21
C PRO A 145 0.29 15.54 11.94
N LEU A 146 1.37 15.60 11.14
CA LEU A 146 1.43 16.37 9.90
C LEU A 146 1.05 15.56 8.65
N ALA A 147 0.77 14.25 8.81
CA ALA A 147 0.33 13.43 7.70
C ALA A 147 -1.13 13.73 7.33
N ARG A 148 -1.43 13.61 6.03
CA ARG A 148 -2.79 13.63 5.49
C ARG A 148 -3.08 12.33 4.77
N PHE A 149 -4.32 11.85 4.85
CA PHE A 149 -4.72 10.52 4.44
C PHE A 149 -5.65 10.58 3.24
N ALA A 150 -5.24 9.97 2.14
CA ALA A 150 -6.08 9.76 0.98
C ALA A 150 -6.45 8.29 0.89
N VAL A 151 -7.68 7.97 1.30
CA VAL A 151 -8.21 6.61 1.22
C VAL A 151 -8.83 6.41 -0.16
N LEU A 152 -8.25 5.49 -0.93
CA LEU A 152 -8.75 5.13 -2.25
C LEU A 152 -9.50 3.80 -2.17
N HIS A 153 -10.74 3.80 -2.66
CA HIS A 153 -11.63 2.66 -2.65
C HIS A 153 -12.02 2.25 -4.08
N ALA A 154 -12.27 0.96 -4.25
CA ALA A 154 -12.92 0.36 -5.41
C ALA A 154 -13.56 -0.97 -4.97
N PRO A 155 -14.73 -1.36 -5.52
CA PRO A 155 -15.33 -2.68 -5.30
C PRO A 155 -14.39 -3.82 -5.66
N ASP A 156 -14.56 -4.97 -5.01
CA ASP A 156 -13.69 -6.14 -5.19
C ASP A 156 -13.71 -6.65 -6.63
N VAL A 157 -14.87 -6.66 -7.31
CA VAL A 157 -14.98 -7.03 -8.72
C VAL A 157 -14.10 -6.14 -9.62
N VAL A 158 -14.16 -4.82 -9.42
CA VAL A 158 -13.36 -3.84 -10.17
C VAL A 158 -11.88 -4.00 -9.88
N ARG A 159 -11.52 -4.34 -8.64
CA ARG A 159 -10.12 -4.63 -8.28
C ARG A 159 -9.61 -5.86 -9.02
N VAL A 160 -10.40 -6.92 -9.15
CA VAL A 160 -10.04 -8.12 -9.92
C VAL A 160 -9.83 -7.77 -11.39
N GLU A 161 -10.75 -7.04 -12.01
CA GLU A 161 -10.62 -6.61 -13.41
C GLU A 161 -9.34 -5.81 -13.66
N ARG A 162 -9.06 -4.83 -12.80
CA ARG A 162 -7.84 -4.01 -12.88
C ARG A 162 -6.57 -4.84 -12.70
N LEU A 163 -6.63 -5.91 -11.90
CA LEU A 163 -5.50 -6.82 -11.72
C LEU A 163 -5.29 -7.72 -12.93
N VAL A 164 -6.35 -8.16 -13.60
CA VAL A 164 -6.29 -8.95 -14.85
C VAL A 164 -5.65 -8.13 -15.96
N GLN A 165 -6.02 -6.85 -16.10
CA GLN A 165 -5.46 -5.98 -17.14
C GLN A 165 -3.99 -5.57 -16.88
N ARG A 166 -3.45 -5.89 -15.70
CA ARG A 166 -2.14 -5.42 -15.26
C ARG A 166 -1.06 -6.47 -15.55
N GLN A 167 -0.12 -6.11 -16.42
CA GLN A 167 1.14 -6.84 -16.58
C GLN A 167 2.12 -6.47 -15.45
N ASP A 168 1.91 -6.95 -14.23
CA ASP A 168 2.87 -6.77 -13.13
C ASP A 168 3.92 -7.91 -13.17
N ALA A 169 5.21 -7.56 -13.23
CA ALA A 169 6.31 -8.52 -13.28
C ALA A 169 6.39 -9.44 -12.04
N PHE A 170 5.76 -9.04 -10.93
CA PHE A 170 5.67 -9.84 -9.70
C PHE A 170 4.58 -10.91 -9.71
N ASP A 171 3.68 -10.89 -10.69
CA ASP A 171 2.56 -11.82 -10.81
C ASP A 171 2.85 -13.01 -11.73
N GLN A 172 4.13 -13.29 -12.02
CA GLN A 172 4.54 -14.54 -12.67
C GLN A 172 4.31 -15.72 -11.72
N VAL A 173 3.08 -16.20 -11.71
CA VAL A 173 2.74 -17.56 -11.27
C VAL A 173 3.11 -18.48 -12.42
N GLY A 174 3.82 -19.56 -12.11
CA GLY A 174 4.43 -20.48 -13.07
C GLY A 174 3.48 -21.02 -14.14
N GLU A 175 4.12 -21.41 -15.25
CA GLU A 175 3.62 -22.07 -16.47
C GLU A 175 2.10 -22.31 -16.61
N ASN A 176 1.63 -21.79 -17.75
CA ASN A 176 0.33 -21.94 -18.39
C ASN A 176 -0.27 -23.35 -18.25
N THR A 177 -0.96 -23.59 -17.13
CA THR A 177 -1.94 -24.67 -17.07
C THR A 177 -3.25 -24.08 -17.56
N ALA A 178 -3.80 -24.67 -18.62
CA ALA A 178 -5.17 -24.43 -19.08
C ALA A 178 -6.17 -24.98 -18.04
N GLY A 179 -6.13 -24.41 -16.83
CA GLY A 179 -7.03 -24.74 -15.74
C GLY A 179 -8.38 -24.10 -15.98
N ARG A 180 -9.44 -24.90 -15.88
CA ARG A 180 -10.81 -24.41 -15.88
C ARG A 180 -11.02 -23.56 -14.62
N PHE A 181 -11.55 -22.35 -14.79
CA PHE A 181 -12.00 -21.54 -13.66
C PHE A 181 -13.23 -22.19 -13.01
N CYS A 182 -13.20 -22.36 -11.69
CA CYS A 182 -14.22 -23.06 -10.91
C CYS A 182 -14.43 -22.35 -9.56
N TRP A 183 -15.62 -21.78 -9.33
CA TRP A 183 -15.92 -21.06 -8.09
C TRP A 183 -15.97 -21.99 -6.87
N GLU A 184 -16.34 -23.26 -7.07
CA GLU A 184 -16.42 -24.27 -6.02
C GLU A 184 -15.06 -24.54 -5.37
N GLU A 185 -13.98 -24.49 -6.16
CA GLU A 185 -12.60 -24.62 -5.69
C GLU A 185 -12.12 -23.38 -4.92
N MET A 186 -12.88 -22.29 -4.98
CA MET A 186 -12.57 -20.99 -4.39
C MET A 186 -13.60 -20.56 -3.34
N ALA A 187 -14.18 -21.50 -2.58
CA ALA A 187 -15.28 -21.24 -1.64
C ALA A 187 -15.08 -19.99 -0.76
N ALA A 188 -13.91 -19.82 -0.15
CA ALA A 188 -13.62 -18.68 0.73
C ALA A 188 -13.51 -17.33 0.00
N ALA A 189 -13.24 -17.32 -1.31
CA ALA A 189 -13.21 -16.12 -2.13
C ALA A 189 -14.57 -15.85 -2.79
N ARG A 190 -15.34 -16.90 -3.09
CA ARG A 190 -16.67 -16.82 -3.71
C ARG A 190 -17.62 -15.94 -2.90
N ASP A 191 -17.60 -16.08 -1.58
CA ASP A 191 -18.50 -15.34 -0.68
C ASP A 191 -18.18 -13.83 -0.59
N LEU A 192 -17.06 -13.38 -1.19
CA LEU A 192 -16.73 -11.96 -1.31
C LEU A 192 -17.47 -11.28 -2.48
N PHE A 193 -18.00 -12.05 -3.41
CA PHE A 193 -18.64 -11.56 -4.63
C PHE A 193 -20.11 -11.99 -4.66
N THR A 194 -20.97 -11.09 -5.12
CA THR A 194 -22.37 -11.41 -5.46
C THR A 194 -22.44 -12.38 -6.64
N ARG A 195 -23.60 -13.04 -6.85
CA ARG A 195 -23.80 -13.92 -8.01
C ARG A 195 -23.60 -13.19 -9.33
N GLU A 196 -24.08 -11.95 -9.43
CA GLU A 196 -23.91 -11.11 -10.62
C GLU A 196 -22.42 -10.82 -10.90
N GLU A 197 -21.65 -10.47 -9.86
CA GLU A 197 -20.20 -10.28 -10.00
C GLU A 197 -19.47 -11.59 -10.36
N GLN A 198 -19.92 -12.72 -9.80
CA GLN A 198 -19.37 -14.04 -10.14
C GLN A 198 -19.61 -14.39 -11.60
N ASP A 199 -20.81 -14.17 -12.11
CA ASP A 199 -21.19 -14.42 -13.50
C ASP A 199 -20.39 -13.50 -14.45
N HIS A 200 -20.26 -12.22 -14.07
CA HIS A 200 -19.48 -11.25 -14.82
C HIS A 200 -18.00 -11.63 -14.94
N LEU A 201 -17.35 -11.98 -13.83
CA LEU A 201 -15.95 -12.44 -13.84
C LEU A 201 -15.78 -13.74 -14.63
N SER A 202 -16.72 -14.68 -14.51
CA SER A 202 -16.70 -15.93 -15.29
C SER A 202 -16.82 -15.66 -16.79
N ALA A 203 -17.62 -14.67 -17.17
CA ALA A 203 -17.80 -14.30 -18.56
C ALA A 203 -16.51 -13.77 -19.21
N LEU A 204 -15.57 -13.18 -18.45
CA LEU A 204 -14.24 -12.80 -18.96
C LEU A 204 -13.47 -14.03 -19.47
N VAL A 205 -13.56 -15.16 -18.76
CA VAL A 205 -12.93 -16.43 -19.18
C VAL A 205 -13.64 -16.99 -20.39
N CYS A 206 -14.98 -17.00 -20.41
CA CYS A 206 -15.76 -17.49 -21.53
C CYS A 206 -15.52 -16.70 -22.82
N ARG A 207 -15.27 -15.38 -22.72
CA ARG A 207 -14.93 -14.51 -23.86
C ARG A 207 -13.44 -14.59 -24.25
N GLY A 208 -12.63 -15.34 -23.52
CA GLY A 208 -11.20 -15.50 -23.80
C GLY A 208 -10.36 -14.25 -23.47
N GLU A 209 -10.89 -13.32 -22.69
CA GLU A 209 -10.18 -12.10 -22.27
C GLU A 209 -9.11 -12.40 -21.22
N VAL A 210 -9.27 -13.49 -20.47
CA VAL A 210 -8.33 -13.95 -19.44
C VAL A 210 -8.34 -15.48 -19.32
N ASN A 211 -7.20 -16.09 -19.01
CA ASN A 211 -7.14 -17.50 -18.66
C ASN A 211 -7.80 -17.73 -17.28
N GLY A 212 -8.55 -18.81 -17.11
CA GLY A 212 -9.18 -19.18 -15.84
C GLY A 212 -8.21 -19.27 -14.64
N ALA A 213 -6.99 -19.79 -14.86
CA ALA A 213 -5.95 -19.85 -13.84
C ALA A 213 -5.46 -18.45 -13.41
N GLU A 214 -5.35 -17.53 -14.38
CA GLU A 214 -4.98 -16.13 -14.09
C GLU A 214 -6.08 -15.43 -13.30
N LEU A 215 -7.34 -15.59 -13.70
CA LEU A 215 -8.47 -15.02 -12.97
C LEU A 215 -8.52 -15.55 -11.52
N ALA A 216 -8.36 -16.86 -11.33
CA ALA A 216 -8.30 -17.48 -10.01
C ALA A 216 -7.16 -16.89 -9.16
N ALA A 217 -5.98 -16.65 -9.74
CA ALA A 217 -4.87 -16.01 -9.04
C ALA A 217 -5.20 -14.58 -8.60
N ARG A 218 -5.89 -13.78 -9.45
CA ARG A 218 -6.29 -12.40 -9.11
C ARG A 218 -7.33 -12.37 -7.99
N ILE A 219 -8.32 -13.25 -8.06
CA ILE A 219 -9.34 -13.41 -7.01
C ILE A 219 -8.68 -13.84 -5.70
N ALA A 220 -7.72 -14.77 -5.74
CA ALA A 220 -6.99 -15.20 -4.55
C ALA A 220 -6.21 -14.05 -3.89
N ILE A 221 -5.64 -13.13 -4.67
CA ILE A 221 -5.01 -11.91 -4.15
C ILE A 221 -6.02 -11.04 -3.40
N VAL A 222 -7.18 -10.75 -4.01
CA VAL A 222 -8.23 -9.93 -3.39
C VAL A 222 -8.75 -10.57 -2.11
N ALA A 223 -9.00 -11.89 -2.14
CA ALA A 223 -9.46 -12.64 -0.98
C ALA A 223 -8.44 -12.69 0.16
N ALA A 224 -7.15 -12.91 -0.17
CA ALA A 224 -6.09 -12.83 0.82
C ALA A 224 -5.98 -11.44 1.44
N GLU A 225 -6.18 -10.37 0.66
CA GLU A 225 -6.20 -9.00 1.18
C GLU A 225 -7.40 -8.76 2.10
N ARG A 226 -8.62 -9.18 1.74
CA ARG A 226 -9.82 -9.03 2.59
C ARG A 226 -9.75 -9.81 3.89
N ARG A 227 -9.05 -10.95 3.91
CA ARG A 227 -8.79 -11.70 5.14
C ARG A 227 -7.86 -10.96 6.11
N ASN A 228 -6.94 -10.17 5.58
CA ASN A 228 -5.90 -9.50 6.37
C ASN A 228 -6.21 -8.04 6.68
N TYR A 229 -7.05 -7.40 5.86
CA TYR A 229 -7.38 -5.97 5.96
C TYR A 229 -8.88 -5.78 5.78
N ASP A 230 -9.45 -4.93 6.63
CA ASP A 230 -10.77 -4.37 6.42
C ASP A 230 -10.67 -2.88 6.01
N PRO A 231 -10.77 -2.59 4.69
CA PRO A 231 -10.83 -1.22 4.19
C PRO A 231 -11.92 -0.35 4.82
N HIS A 232 -13.07 -0.93 5.19
CA HIS A 232 -14.15 -0.15 5.82
C HIS A 232 -13.77 0.30 7.22
N ALA A 233 -13.25 -0.61 8.05
CA ALA A 233 -12.71 -0.23 9.36
C ALA A 233 -11.63 0.86 9.26
N ALA A 234 -10.73 0.77 8.27
CA ALA A 234 -9.70 1.80 8.06
C ALA A 234 -10.30 3.18 7.73
N VAL A 235 -11.36 3.23 6.92
CA VAL A 235 -12.09 4.47 6.62
C VAL A 235 -12.73 5.05 7.88
N GLU A 236 -13.47 4.24 8.64
CA GLU A 236 -14.18 4.69 9.85
C GLU A 236 -13.21 5.24 10.89
N ILE A 237 -12.09 4.54 11.11
CA ILE A 237 -11.03 5.00 12.02
C ILE A 237 -10.46 6.34 11.60
N LEU A 238 -10.12 6.53 10.32
CA LEU A 238 -9.53 7.78 9.85
C LEU A 238 -10.51 8.94 9.91
N ARG A 239 -11.78 8.70 9.60
CA ARG A 239 -12.84 9.72 9.75
C ARG A 239 -13.02 10.14 11.20
N ALA A 240 -12.90 9.22 12.14
CA ALA A 240 -13.01 9.52 13.57
C ALA A 240 -11.74 10.18 14.14
N ALA A 241 -10.55 9.65 13.82
CA ALA A 241 -9.29 10.05 14.43
C ALA A 241 -8.61 11.25 13.74
N ALA A 242 -8.91 11.49 12.47
CA ALA A 242 -8.27 12.53 11.67
C ALA A 242 -9.23 13.12 10.61
N PRO A 243 -10.43 13.63 11.01
CA PRO A 243 -11.45 14.10 10.08
C PRO A 243 -10.94 15.17 9.12
N ASP A 244 -10.24 16.18 9.64
CA ASP A 244 -9.74 17.32 8.85
C ASP A 244 -8.52 16.99 7.98
N ARG A 245 -7.91 15.82 8.20
CA ARG A 245 -6.72 15.36 7.47
C ARG A 245 -7.02 14.18 6.55
N THR A 246 -8.29 13.82 6.36
CA THR A 246 -8.69 12.62 5.62
C THR A 246 -9.63 12.96 4.46
N VAL A 247 -9.31 12.42 3.27
CA VAL A 247 -10.25 12.35 2.16
C VAL A 247 -10.46 10.88 1.76
N VAL A 248 -11.72 10.50 1.52
CA VAL A 248 -12.09 9.18 1.01
C VAL A 248 -12.61 9.35 -0.41
N VAL A 249 -12.03 8.61 -1.34
CA VAL A 249 -12.37 8.73 -2.76
C VAL A 249 -12.65 7.37 -3.35
N ASP A 250 -13.85 7.22 -3.92
CA ASP A 250 -14.18 6.10 -4.79
C ASP A 250 -13.60 6.35 -6.18
N THR A 251 -12.66 5.48 -6.57
CA THR A 251 -11.93 5.55 -7.84
C THR A 251 -12.71 4.96 -9.02
N THR A 252 -13.92 4.48 -8.79
CA THR A 252 -14.85 4.07 -9.86
C THR A 252 -15.79 5.20 -10.26
N SER A 253 -16.06 6.10 -9.31
CA SER A 253 -16.96 7.24 -9.49
C SER A 253 -16.25 8.55 -9.87
N HIS A 254 -14.91 8.57 -9.89
CA HIS A 254 -14.11 9.75 -10.20
C HIS A 254 -13.01 9.42 -11.20
N ALA A 255 -12.82 10.30 -12.19
CA ALA A 255 -11.71 10.18 -13.11
C ALA A 255 -10.36 10.44 -12.38
N PRO A 256 -9.24 9.84 -12.83
CA PRO A 256 -7.95 10.01 -12.16
C PRO A 256 -7.53 11.48 -11.93
N ALA A 257 -7.83 12.37 -12.87
CA ALA A 257 -7.55 13.81 -12.74
C ALA A 257 -8.36 14.47 -11.61
N GLU A 258 -9.61 14.04 -11.39
CA GLU A 258 -10.46 14.54 -10.31
C GLU A 258 -9.99 14.03 -8.96
N VAL A 259 -9.58 12.75 -8.88
CA VAL A 259 -8.95 12.19 -7.69
C VAL A 259 -7.69 12.98 -7.33
N ALA A 260 -6.80 13.21 -8.31
CA ALA A 260 -5.59 13.99 -8.12
C ALA A 260 -5.89 15.42 -7.62
N ALA A 261 -6.89 16.10 -8.18
CA ALA A 261 -7.30 17.44 -7.73
C ALA A 261 -7.82 17.45 -6.28
N LYS A 262 -8.51 16.40 -5.83
CA LYS A 262 -8.91 16.27 -4.41
C LYS A 262 -7.70 16.07 -3.51
N LEU A 263 -6.74 15.25 -3.92
CA LEU A 263 -5.52 14.97 -3.15
C LEU A 263 -4.60 16.19 -3.05
N GLU A 264 -4.45 16.96 -4.12
CA GLU A 264 -3.72 18.24 -4.11
C GLU A 264 -4.32 19.22 -3.10
N ARG A 265 -5.65 19.43 -3.14
CA ARG A 265 -6.33 20.31 -2.19
C ARG A 265 -6.16 19.87 -0.74
N LEU A 266 -6.27 18.56 -0.49
CA LEU A 266 -5.99 18.00 0.82
C LEU A 266 -4.55 18.33 1.24
N ALA A 267 -3.56 18.08 0.38
CA ALA A 267 -2.16 18.34 0.68
C ALA A 267 -1.84 19.82 0.99
N ALA A 268 -2.58 20.75 0.40
CA ALA A 268 -2.40 22.19 0.57
C ALA A 268 -3.12 22.79 1.80
N SER A 269 -4.04 22.05 2.43
CA SER A 269 -4.86 22.51 3.58
C SER A 269 -4.19 22.19 4.90
#